data_AF-A0A5N9G5B1-F1
#
_entry.id   AF-A0A5N9G5B1-F1
#
_cell.length_a   1.000
_cell.length_b   1.000
_cell.length_c   1.000
_cell.angle_alpha   90.00
_cell.angle_beta   90.00
_cell.angle_gamma   90.00
#
_symmetry.space_group_name_H-M   'P 1'
#
loop_
_entity.id
_entity.type
_entity.pdbx_description
1 polymer ?
#
loop_
_entity_poly.entity_id
_entity_poly.type
_entity_poly.pdbx_seq_one_letter_code
_entity_poly.pdbx_strand_id
1 'polypeptide(L)' 'MVPEEALTPSEVLRMYTANAAYAMSREHEVGSLESGKRADMVVLSHDPTAVDPTYIRDILIEQTYVDGVLAHER' A
#
# COMPACT_ATOMS: atom_id res chain seq x y z
N MET A 1 19.54 2.08 -15.45
CA MET A 1 18.97 2.00 -14.10
C MET A 1 20.09 1.55 -13.19
N VAL A 2 20.32 2.24 -12.08
CA VAL A 2 21.38 1.90 -11.10
C VAL A 2 20.72 0.98 -10.08
N PRO A 3 20.94 -0.35 -10.12
CA PRO A 3 20.21 -1.29 -9.26
C PRO A 3 20.39 -1.00 -7.77
N GLU A 4 21.51 -0.39 -7.40
CA GLU A 4 21.80 0.00 -6.01
C GLU A 4 20.84 1.08 -5.46
N GLU A 5 20.24 1.90 -6.33
CA GLU A 5 19.31 2.97 -5.95
C GLU A 5 17.85 2.47 -5.88
N ALA A 6 17.60 1.18 -6.17
CA ALA A 6 16.27 0.61 -6.09
C ALA A 6 15.86 0.39 -4.63
N LEU A 7 14.67 0.89 -4.29
CA LEU A 7 14.07 0.64 -2.99
C LEU A 7 13.55 -0.80 -2.91
N THR A 8 13.63 -1.38 -1.72
CA THR A 8 12.98 -2.67 -1.42
C THR A 8 11.45 -2.52 -1.42
N PRO A 9 10.69 -3.61 -1.67
CA PRO A 9 9.22 -3.56 -1.62
C PRO A 9 8.67 -3.03 -0.29
N SER A 10 9.29 -3.40 0.83
CA SER A 10 8.89 -2.93 2.17
C SER A 10 9.10 -1.43 2.36
N GLU A 11 10.21 -0.87 1.83
CA GLU A 11 10.45 0.58 1.85
C GLU A 11 9.43 1.33 1.00
N VAL A 12 9.10 0.79 -0.18
CA VAL A 12 8.08 1.36 -1.07
C VAL A 12 6.70 1.33 -0.42
N LEU A 13 6.30 0.20 0.19
CA LEU A 13 5.02 0.10 0.91
C LEU A 13 4.93 1.17 1.99
N ARG A 14 5.96 1.32 2.82
CA ARG A 14 5.98 2.34 3.87
C ARG A 14 5.99 3.76 3.31
N MET A 15 6.70 3.98 2.19
CA MET A 15 6.74 5.27 1.49
C MET A 15 5.35 5.70 1.01
N TYR A 16 4.59 4.81 0.36
CA TYR A 16 3.27 5.10 -0.20
C TYR A 16 2.12 5.04 0.82
N THR A 17 2.39 4.67 2.07
CA THR A 17 1.37 4.57 3.13
C THR A 17 1.72 5.49 4.30
N ALA A 18 2.39 4.99 5.32
CA ALA A 18 2.65 5.70 6.57
C ALA A 18 3.48 6.99 6.37
N ASN A 19 4.52 6.95 5.52
CA ASN A 19 5.36 8.13 5.29
C ASN A 19 4.63 9.19 4.47
N ALA A 20 3.83 8.79 3.48
CA ALA A 20 2.97 9.73 2.73
C ALA A 20 1.94 10.38 3.64
N ALA A 21 1.29 9.61 4.53
CA ALA A 21 0.36 10.14 5.51
C ALA A 21 1.03 11.16 6.45
N TYR A 22 2.22 10.85 6.95
CA TYR A 22 3.02 11.77 7.77
C TYR A 22 3.41 13.04 7.02
N ALA A 23 3.87 12.93 5.77
CA ALA A 23 4.23 14.07 4.93
C ALA A 23 3.04 15.01 4.67
N MET A 24 1.81 14.48 4.75
CA MET A 24 0.57 15.23 4.64
C MET A 24 -0.01 15.68 6.00
N SER A 25 0.65 15.37 7.12
CA SER A 25 0.14 15.57 8.49
C SER A 25 -1.21 14.87 8.76
N ARG A 26 -1.41 13.69 8.15
CA ARG A 26 -2.61 12.85 8.23
C ARG A 26 -2.32 11.47 8.79
N GLU A 27 -1.18 11.27 9.44
CA GLU A 27 -0.78 10.00 10.05
C GLU A 27 -1.74 9.50 11.13
N HIS A 28 -2.54 10.40 11.71
CA HIS A 28 -3.61 10.08 12.65
C HIS A 28 -4.94 9.69 11.96
N GLU A 29 -5.04 9.88 10.64
CA GLU A 29 -6.25 9.61 9.86
C GLU A 29 -6.09 8.43 8.89
N VAL A 30 -4.93 8.29 8.24
CA VAL A 30 -4.67 7.34 7.13
C VAL A 30 -3.25 6.78 7.19
N GLY A 31 -2.94 5.82 6.30
CA GLY A 31 -1.58 5.30 6.08
C GLY A 31 -1.20 4.10 6.94
N SER A 32 -2.07 3.65 7.84
CA SER A 32 -1.96 2.35 8.52
C SER A 32 -3.34 1.80 8.92
N LEU A 33 -3.40 0.49 9.18
CA LEU A 33 -4.60 -0.20 9.63
C LEU A 33 -4.64 -0.25 11.16
N GLU A 34 -5.22 0.77 11.77
CA GLU A 34 -5.35 0.92 13.22
C GLU A 34 -6.78 1.40 13.56
N SER A 35 -7.29 0.99 14.72
CA SER A 35 -8.61 1.43 15.18
C SER A 35 -8.68 2.95 15.30
N GLY A 36 -9.72 3.55 14.73
CA GLY A 36 -9.95 5.00 14.72
C GLY A 36 -9.45 5.72 13.45
N LYS A 37 -8.66 5.06 12.60
CA LYS A 37 -8.27 5.59 11.28
C LYS A 37 -9.33 5.27 10.22
N ARG A 38 -9.27 5.98 9.08
CA ARG A 38 -10.11 5.70 7.92
C ARG A 38 -9.79 4.31 7.38
N ALA A 39 -10.82 3.55 7.04
CA ALA A 39 -10.68 2.23 6.44
C ALA A 39 -10.43 2.34 4.92
N ASP A 40 -9.32 3.02 4.57
CA ASP A 40 -8.80 3.13 3.20
C ASP A 40 -7.77 2.00 2.99
N MET A 41 -8.13 0.96 2.23
CA MET A 41 -7.27 -0.22 2.04
C MET A 41 -7.51 -0.92 0.70
N VAL A 42 -6.53 -1.73 0.30
CA VAL A 42 -6.62 -2.61 -0.86
C VAL A 42 -6.31 -4.05 -0.45
N VAL A 43 -6.99 -5.00 -1.09
CA VAL A 43 -6.66 -6.42 -1.02
C VAL A 43 -5.88 -6.77 -2.27
N LEU A 44 -4.67 -7.30 -2.09
CA LEU A 44 -3.78 -7.70 -3.16
C LEU A 44 -3.80 -9.22 -3.33
N SER A 45 -3.74 -9.69 -4.57
CA SER A 45 -3.68 -11.13 -4.89
C SER A 45 -2.45 -11.83 -4.31
N HIS A 46 -1.36 -11.08 -4.10
CA HIS A 46 -0.08 -11.57 -3.59
C HIS A 46 0.58 -10.52 -2.71
N ASP A 47 1.40 -10.95 -1.77
CA ASP A 47 2.23 -10.07 -0.95
C ASP A 47 3.43 -9.56 -1.77
N PRO A 48 3.54 -8.25 -2.04
CA PRO A 48 4.63 -7.66 -2.83
C PRO A 48 6.00 -7.81 -2.16
N THR A 49 6.07 -8.15 -0.87
CA THR A 49 7.32 -8.39 -0.14
C THR A 49 7.80 -9.84 -0.22
N ALA A 50 6.95 -10.75 -0.69
CA ALA A 50 7.21 -12.19 -0.75
C ALA A 50 7.33 -12.73 -2.19
N VAL A 51 7.37 -11.85 -3.19
CA VAL A 51 7.52 -12.21 -4.61
C VAL A 51 8.79 -11.60 -5.20
N ASP A 52 9.19 -12.09 -6.37
CA ASP A 52 10.22 -11.41 -7.16
C ASP A 52 9.76 -9.98 -7.49
N PRO A 53 10.60 -8.94 -7.28
CA PRO A 53 10.22 -7.56 -7.54
C PRO A 53 9.70 -7.30 -8.97
N THR A 54 10.11 -8.10 -9.95
CA THR A 54 9.64 -7.99 -11.33
C THR A 54 8.17 -8.41 -11.48
N TYR A 55 7.67 -9.29 -10.59
CA TYR A 55 6.27 -9.76 -10.57
C TYR A 55 5.31 -8.77 -9.92
N ILE A 56 5.80 -7.75 -9.20
CA ILE A 56 4.95 -6.77 -8.49
C ILE A 56 3.94 -6.11 -9.44
N ARG A 57 4.30 -5.92 -10.71
CA ARG A 57 3.42 -5.32 -11.74
C ARG A 57 2.22 -6.19 -12.12
N ASP A 58 2.33 -7.50 -11.89
CA ASP A 58 1.29 -8.47 -12.20
C ASP A 58 0.40 -8.77 -10.98
N ILE A 59 0.72 -8.20 -9.81
CA ILE A 59 -0.12 -8.31 -8.62
C ILE A 59 -1.42 -7.57 -8.87
N LEU A 60 -2.51 -8.34 -8.81
CA LEU A 60 -3.85 -7.84 -8.99
C LEU A 60 -4.36 -7.17 -7.71
N ILE A 61 -5.10 -6.09 -7.88
CA ILE A 61 -5.94 -5.50 -6.84
C ILE A 61 -7.26 -6.27 -6.88
N GLU A 62 -7.53 -7.10 -5.88
CA GLU A 62 -8.75 -7.89 -5.79
C GLU A 62 -9.92 -7.04 -5.31
N GLN A 63 -9.66 -6.15 -4.34
CA GLN A 63 -10.65 -5.25 -3.77
C GLN A 63 -10.03 -3.90 -3.38
N THR A 64 -10.83 -2.84 -3.46
CA THR A 64 -10.49 -1.50 -2.93
C THR A 64 -11.60 -1.02 -2.02
N TYR A 65 -11.23 -0.58 -0.83
CA TYR A 65 -12.11 0.05 0.14
C TYR A 65 -11.72 1.51 0.34
N VAL A 66 -12.71 2.39 0.31
CA VAL A 66 -12.57 3.83 0.61
C VAL A 66 -13.56 4.16 1.71
N ASP A 67 -13.09 4.71 2.83
CA ASP A 67 -13.90 4.95 4.03
C ASP A 67 -14.68 3.70 4.49
N GLY A 68 -14.09 2.51 4.33
CA GLY A 68 -14.72 1.23 4.68
C GLY A 68 -15.81 0.76 3.72
N VAL A 69 -16.06 1.50 2.64
CA VAL A 69 -17.02 1.12 1.59
C VAL A 69 -16.27 0.46 0.44
N LEU A 70 -16.78 -0.69 -0.03
CA LEU A 70 -16.24 -1.37 -1.20
C LEU A 70 -16.44 -0.50 -2.44
N ALA A 71 -15.34 -0.02 -3.01
CA ALA A 71 -15.32 0.85 -4.19
C ALA A 71 -14.94 0.09 -5.48
N HIS A 72 -14.22 -1.03 -5.34
CA HIS A 72 -13.85 -1.90 -6.43
C HIS A 72 -13.77 -3.35 -5.94
N GLU A 73 -14.22 -4.27 -6.78
CA GLU A 73 -14.06 -5.71 -6.65
C GLU A 73 -13.89 -6.29 -8.06
N ARG A 74 -12.98 -7.24 -8.20
CA ARG A 74 -12.70 -7.92 -9.47
C ARG A 74 -13.63 -9.11 -9.71
#